data_AF-A0AAW0A9S9-F1
#
_entry.id   AF-A0AAW0A9S9-F1
#
_cell.length_a   1.000
_cell.length_b   1.000
_cell.length_c   1.000
_cell.angle_alpha   90.00
_cell.angle_beta   90.00
_cell.angle_gamma   90.00
#
_symmetry.space_group_name_H-M   'P 1'
#
loop_
_entity.id
_entity.type
_entity.pdbx_description
1 polymer ?
#
loop_
_entity_poly.entity_id
_entity_poly.type
_entity_poly.pdbx_seq_one_letter_code
_entity_poly.pdbx_strand_id
1 'polypeptide(L)'
;MKVALEAVASRDSRIPEAFRLTPEFIARYPPGSDVRDAAAESGLMTPEELDITRLDQDSVSILARMKSKELTAVQVATAFAKRAAIAHQLLFCLTDFFFEEALARAKELDEFYSTTGRLVGPLHGLPVGVKDHIHLTGHKSTAGFVADLLEPPAQQNSFITQILYDAGAVFYVKTNLPQCIMHLETYSFWGQVLNPLNTALTPGGSSGGCSALVAFGGAPMSIGSDIGGSLRSPANACGLWTLKASTLRVPKGAAHTAQPGADSIASTLGPQARSLRDIELFFSVVLGSEPWLKEHSILRIPWDIPVSPTWSGSNGRIRVGVMWHDEIVMPQPPIGRALKALVDVLKEQPGFEVMDYKPYKHLEAGALVHELYFVDGGEYVRARAASTGEPVLPLTEWVLTLPSVKKHTIHELWEMNRRREALRAEYLQHFNSQCVDVVLCPAGAGPAPALGTCKYWGYTNIWNFVDYPAAVFPTGLYSDPSTDLQDAAPRTYMSEADKQNYENYVPETFIGTPLCLQLVSRRFADEIVVKVLQEISTVLPLR
;
A
#
# COMPACT_ATOMS: atom_id res chain seq x y z
N MET A 1 -12.22 -20.96 16.08
CA MET A 1 -12.98 -20.85 14.81
C MET A 1 -14.40 -20.30 14.92
N LYS A 2 -15.27 -20.69 15.86
CA LYS A 2 -16.64 -20.14 16.00
C LYS A 2 -16.68 -18.59 16.02
N VAL A 3 -15.82 -17.97 16.82
CA VAL A 3 -15.68 -16.50 16.93
C VAL A 3 -15.37 -15.83 15.58
N ALA A 4 -14.54 -16.48 14.75
CA ALA A 4 -14.21 -15.95 13.42
C ALA A 4 -15.43 -15.92 12.51
N LEU A 5 -16.23 -17.00 12.51
CA LEU A 5 -17.46 -17.09 11.73
C LEU A 5 -18.51 -16.07 12.21
N GLU A 6 -18.63 -15.88 13.52
CA GLU A 6 -19.51 -14.86 14.11
C GLU A 6 -19.08 -13.44 13.71
N ALA A 7 -17.78 -13.16 13.71
CA ALA A 7 -17.26 -11.86 13.29
C ALA A 7 -17.47 -11.59 11.80
N VAL A 8 -17.24 -12.59 10.94
CA VAL A 8 -17.56 -12.54 9.50
C VAL A 8 -19.05 -12.26 9.28
N ALA A 9 -19.93 -13.06 9.92
CA ALA A 9 -21.37 -12.87 9.82
C ALA A 9 -21.83 -11.50 10.35
N SER A 10 -21.20 -10.99 11.41
CA SER A 10 -21.49 -9.67 11.98
C SER A 10 -21.04 -8.52 11.07
N ARG A 11 -19.93 -8.65 10.33
CA ARG A 11 -19.55 -7.68 9.29
C ARG A 11 -20.56 -7.73 8.13
N ASP A 12 -20.90 -8.92 7.65
CA ASP A 12 -21.78 -9.07 6.48
C ASP A 12 -23.21 -8.60 6.77
N SER A 13 -23.69 -8.80 8.00
CA SER A 13 -25.01 -8.32 8.42
C SER A 13 -25.12 -6.80 8.48
N ARG A 14 -23.99 -6.08 8.62
CA ARG A 14 -23.93 -4.61 8.62
C ARG A 14 -24.00 -4.00 7.22
N ILE A 15 -23.88 -4.80 6.17
CA ILE A 15 -24.15 -4.34 4.80
C ILE A 15 -25.68 -4.27 4.61
N PRO A 16 -26.26 -3.08 4.32
CA PRO A 16 -27.68 -2.93 4.07
C PRO A 16 -28.15 -3.82 2.93
N GLU A 17 -29.38 -4.35 3.01
CA GLU A 17 -29.95 -5.22 1.97
C GLU A 17 -29.95 -4.54 0.58
N ALA A 18 -30.22 -3.24 0.55
CA ALA A 18 -30.19 -2.44 -0.67
C ALA A 18 -28.80 -2.35 -1.34
N PHE A 19 -27.72 -2.75 -0.66
CA PHE A 19 -26.35 -2.72 -1.18
C PHE A 19 -25.85 -4.13 -1.53
N ARG A 20 -26.67 -5.17 -1.35
CA ARG A 20 -26.28 -6.56 -1.56
C ARG A 20 -26.44 -6.98 -3.02
N LEU A 21 -25.40 -7.60 -3.56
CA LEU A 21 -25.44 -8.25 -4.86
C LEU A 21 -26.19 -9.58 -4.73
N THR A 22 -26.90 -9.99 -5.78
CA THR A 22 -27.49 -11.33 -5.81
C THR A 22 -26.41 -12.38 -6.13
N PRO A 23 -26.56 -13.63 -5.68
CA PRO A 23 -25.65 -14.71 -6.04
C PRO A 23 -25.50 -14.89 -7.57
N GLU A 24 -26.59 -14.71 -8.32
CA GLU A 24 -26.61 -14.80 -9.78
C GLU A 24 -25.80 -13.69 -10.44
N PHE A 25 -25.75 -12.50 -9.82
CA PHE A 25 -24.91 -11.41 -10.29
C PHE A 25 -23.43 -11.68 -10.03
N ILE A 26 -23.07 -12.13 -8.83
CA ILE A 26 -21.68 -12.48 -8.47
C ILE A 26 -21.15 -13.58 -9.41
N ALA A 27 -21.99 -14.58 -9.73
CA ALA A 27 -21.63 -15.67 -10.62
C ALA A 27 -21.29 -15.26 -12.07
N ARG A 28 -21.59 -14.02 -12.49
CA ARG A 28 -21.20 -13.48 -13.80
C ARG A 28 -19.70 -13.25 -13.93
N TYR A 29 -18.99 -13.12 -12.81
CA TYR A 29 -17.55 -12.86 -12.75
C TYR A 29 -16.81 -14.12 -12.28
N PRO A 30 -16.49 -15.07 -13.18
CA PRO A 30 -15.63 -16.20 -12.82
C PRO A 30 -14.23 -15.74 -12.40
N PRO A 31 -13.43 -16.60 -11.74
CA PRO A 31 -12.03 -16.32 -11.45
C PRO A 31 -11.29 -15.90 -12.71
N GLY A 32 -10.54 -14.79 -12.64
CA GLY A 32 -9.86 -14.21 -13.79
C GLY A 32 -10.52 -12.95 -14.34
N SER A 33 -11.73 -12.61 -13.87
CA SER A 33 -12.50 -11.47 -14.38
C SER A 33 -11.97 -10.13 -13.87
N ASP A 34 -12.05 -9.10 -14.71
CA ASP A 34 -12.10 -7.70 -14.26
C ASP A 34 -13.51 -7.42 -13.74
N VAL A 35 -13.61 -6.91 -12.52
CA VAL A 35 -14.90 -6.67 -11.85
C VAL A 35 -15.17 -5.20 -11.61
N ARG A 36 -14.33 -4.28 -12.10
CA ARG A 36 -14.47 -2.83 -11.81
C ARG A 36 -15.80 -2.25 -12.30
N ASP A 37 -16.38 -2.80 -13.36
CA ASP A 37 -17.65 -2.36 -13.91
C ASP A 37 -18.87 -2.89 -13.14
N ALA A 38 -18.68 -3.82 -12.20
CA ALA A 38 -19.76 -4.42 -11.41
C ALA A 38 -20.59 -3.40 -10.63
N ALA A 39 -19.97 -2.30 -10.19
CA ALA A 39 -20.69 -1.21 -9.53
C ALA A 39 -21.78 -0.61 -10.43
N ALA A 40 -21.49 -0.39 -11.72
CA ALA A 40 -22.45 0.13 -12.68
C ALA A 40 -23.43 -0.96 -13.15
N GLU A 41 -22.93 -2.16 -13.45
CA GLU A 41 -23.72 -3.27 -13.97
C GLU A 41 -24.74 -3.83 -12.95
N SER A 42 -24.49 -3.67 -11.66
CA SER A 42 -25.37 -4.16 -10.59
C SER A 42 -26.72 -3.45 -10.52
N GLY A 43 -26.81 -2.21 -11.01
CA GLY A 43 -28.00 -1.37 -10.86
C GLY A 43 -28.26 -0.86 -9.43
N LEU A 44 -27.33 -1.07 -8.48
CA LEU A 44 -27.49 -0.65 -7.08
C LEU A 44 -27.09 0.81 -6.83
N MET A 45 -26.37 1.42 -7.76
CA MET A 45 -25.89 2.80 -7.68
C MET A 45 -26.61 3.69 -8.68
N THR A 46 -26.95 4.91 -8.28
CA THR A 46 -27.49 5.92 -9.20
C THR A 46 -26.38 6.48 -10.12
N PRO A 47 -26.74 7.10 -11.25
CA PRO A 47 -25.75 7.78 -12.10
C PRO A 47 -24.92 8.84 -11.34
N GLU A 48 -25.52 9.53 -10.38
CA GLU A 48 -24.87 10.53 -9.55
C GLU A 48 -23.88 9.89 -8.55
N GLU A 49 -24.24 8.76 -7.95
CA GLU A 49 -23.33 8.00 -7.08
C GLU A 49 -22.15 7.40 -7.87
N LEU A 50 -22.40 6.97 -9.11
CA LEU A 50 -21.36 6.53 -10.02
C LEU A 50 -20.42 7.70 -10.42
N ASP A 51 -20.97 8.89 -10.67
CA ASP A 51 -20.20 10.11 -10.96
C ASP A 51 -19.27 10.53 -9.80
N ILE A 52 -19.79 10.49 -8.57
CA ILE A 52 -19.03 10.82 -7.36
C ILE A 52 -17.83 9.87 -7.18
N THR A 53 -17.99 8.60 -7.55
CA THR A 53 -17.02 7.53 -7.30
C THR A 53 -16.18 7.13 -8.52
N ARG A 54 -16.21 7.92 -9.62
CA ARG A 54 -15.45 7.62 -10.85
C ARG A 54 -13.94 7.50 -10.58
N LEU A 55 -13.31 6.60 -11.33
CA LEU A 55 -11.90 6.23 -11.15
C LEU A 55 -10.91 7.33 -11.59
N ASP A 56 -11.33 8.27 -12.42
CA ASP A 56 -10.53 9.42 -12.87
C ASP A 56 -10.61 10.65 -11.94
N GLN A 57 -11.47 10.61 -10.92
CA GLN A 57 -11.65 11.70 -9.97
C GLN A 57 -10.89 11.44 -8.66
N ASP A 58 -9.85 12.23 -8.39
CA ASP A 58 -9.06 12.14 -7.16
C ASP A 58 -9.71 12.80 -5.93
N SER A 59 -9.11 12.61 -4.75
CA SER A 59 -9.63 13.15 -3.48
C SER A 59 -9.65 14.68 -3.48
N VAL A 60 -8.64 15.32 -4.07
CA VAL A 60 -8.57 16.79 -4.20
C VAL A 60 -9.73 17.34 -5.02
N SER A 61 -10.13 16.64 -6.09
CA SER A 61 -11.24 17.03 -6.95
C SER A 61 -12.59 16.83 -6.26
N ILE A 62 -12.77 15.74 -5.49
CA ILE A 62 -13.95 15.53 -4.65
C ILE A 62 -14.09 16.66 -3.62
N LEU A 63 -13.01 16.97 -2.89
CA LEU A 63 -12.99 18.04 -1.90
C LEU A 63 -13.31 19.41 -2.51
N ALA A 64 -12.89 19.68 -3.74
CA ALA A 64 -13.23 20.92 -4.44
C ALA A 64 -14.73 21.04 -4.71
N ARG A 65 -15.38 19.95 -5.16
CA ARG A 65 -16.85 19.88 -5.37
C ARG A 65 -17.63 20.01 -4.06
N MET A 66 -17.10 19.47 -2.97
CA MET A 66 -17.69 19.64 -1.64
C MET A 66 -17.55 21.08 -1.13
N LYS A 67 -16.36 21.68 -1.31
CA LYS A 67 -16.11 23.08 -0.96
C LYS A 67 -17.02 24.04 -1.74
N SER A 68 -17.30 23.77 -3.02
CA SER A 68 -18.22 24.58 -3.83
C SER A 68 -19.70 24.34 -3.52
N LYS A 69 -20.03 23.44 -2.58
CA LYS A 69 -21.40 22.98 -2.24
C LYS A 69 -22.12 22.28 -3.39
N GLU A 70 -21.37 21.78 -4.37
CA GLU A 70 -21.92 20.90 -5.42
C GLU A 70 -22.27 19.53 -4.83
N LEU A 71 -21.44 19.03 -3.91
CA LEU A 71 -21.65 17.77 -3.20
C LEU A 71 -21.71 18.00 -1.69
N THR A 72 -22.58 17.26 -1.00
CA THR A 72 -22.60 17.20 0.46
C THR A 72 -21.77 16.01 0.97
N ALA A 73 -21.31 16.07 2.22
CA ALA A 73 -20.61 14.95 2.86
C ALA A 73 -21.50 13.70 2.90
N VAL A 74 -22.81 13.84 3.12
CA VAL A 74 -23.75 12.70 3.11
C VAL A 74 -23.83 12.04 1.74
N GLN A 75 -23.90 12.81 0.65
CA GLN A 75 -23.91 12.25 -0.71
C GLN A 75 -22.62 11.47 -0.99
N VAL A 76 -21.47 12.05 -0.64
CA VAL A 76 -20.17 11.43 -0.86
C VAL A 76 -20.00 10.16 -0.02
N ALA A 77 -20.31 10.20 1.28
CA ALA A 77 -20.24 9.04 2.16
C ALA A 77 -21.16 7.90 1.69
N THR A 78 -22.38 8.23 1.25
CA THR A 78 -23.35 7.24 0.73
C THR A 78 -22.83 6.56 -0.53
N ALA A 79 -22.35 7.33 -1.50
CA ALA A 79 -21.86 6.80 -2.77
C ALA A 79 -20.66 5.85 -2.57
N PHE A 80 -19.68 6.24 -1.75
CA PHE A 80 -18.51 5.39 -1.45
C PHE A 80 -18.87 4.17 -0.60
N ALA A 81 -19.78 4.28 0.38
CA ALA A 81 -20.20 3.13 1.18
C ALA A 81 -20.92 2.07 0.34
N LYS A 82 -21.79 2.49 -0.60
CA LYS A 82 -22.43 1.58 -1.57
C LYS A 82 -21.40 0.86 -2.41
N ARG A 83 -20.47 1.60 -3.03
CA ARG A 83 -19.44 1.00 -3.88
C ARG A 83 -18.50 0.09 -3.09
N ALA A 84 -18.16 0.43 -1.85
CA ALA A 84 -17.37 -0.42 -0.95
C ALA A 84 -18.08 -1.73 -0.59
N ALA A 85 -19.40 -1.69 -0.35
CA ALA A 85 -20.19 -2.90 -0.09
C ALA A 85 -20.20 -3.83 -1.32
N ILE A 86 -20.35 -3.27 -2.53
CA ILE A 86 -20.25 -4.02 -3.79
C ILE A 86 -18.84 -4.64 -3.95
N ALA A 87 -17.80 -3.82 -3.74
CA ALA A 87 -16.41 -4.27 -3.79
C ALA A 87 -16.16 -5.45 -2.84
N HIS A 88 -16.66 -5.35 -1.60
CA HIS A 88 -16.44 -6.38 -0.59
C HIS A 88 -17.03 -7.73 -0.97
N GLN A 89 -18.24 -7.74 -1.53
CA GLN A 89 -18.94 -8.96 -1.93
C GLN A 89 -18.25 -9.69 -3.09
N LEU A 90 -17.42 -8.99 -3.86
CA LEU A 90 -16.64 -9.55 -4.96
C LEU A 90 -15.19 -9.87 -4.57
N LEU A 91 -14.60 -9.11 -3.64
CA LEU A 91 -13.16 -9.09 -3.40
C LEU A 91 -12.73 -9.42 -1.97
N PHE A 92 -13.65 -9.60 -1.02
CA PHE A 92 -13.36 -9.88 0.39
C PHE A 92 -12.47 -8.83 1.08
N CYS A 93 -12.51 -7.57 0.62
CA CYS A 93 -11.55 -6.54 1.00
C CYS A 93 -11.77 -5.87 2.37
N LEU A 94 -12.82 -6.21 3.11
CA LEU A 94 -13.22 -5.53 4.37
C LEU A 94 -13.20 -6.48 5.57
N THR A 95 -12.78 -5.95 6.71
CA THR A 95 -12.92 -6.58 8.04
C THR A 95 -14.05 -5.96 8.84
N ASP A 96 -14.37 -4.70 8.56
CA ASP A 96 -15.41 -3.95 9.24
C ASP A 96 -16.16 -3.01 8.28
N PHE A 97 -17.46 -2.82 8.51
CA PHE A 97 -18.35 -1.95 7.73
C PHE A 97 -19.34 -1.27 8.68
N PHE A 98 -19.28 0.06 8.78
CA PHE A 98 -19.99 0.86 9.78
C PHE A 98 -20.59 2.13 9.15
N PHE A 99 -21.45 1.91 8.16
CA PHE A 99 -22.06 2.97 7.36
C PHE A 99 -22.89 3.99 8.16
N GLU A 100 -23.61 3.54 9.19
CA GLU A 100 -24.44 4.45 10.01
C GLU A 100 -23.60 5.48 10.77
N GLU A 101 -22.44 5.08 11.30
CA GLU A 101 -21.51 6.00 11.96
C GLU A 101 -20.92 7.01 10.96
N ALA A 102 -20.62 6.55 9.74
CA ALA A 102 -20.17 7.41 8.66
C ALA A 102 -21.22 8.45 8.26
N LEU A 103 -22.49 8.04 8.17
CA LEU A 103 -23.60 8.95 7.87
C LEU A 103 -23.82 9.97 9.00
N ALA A 104 -23.72 9.56 10.25
CA ALA A 104 -23.83 10.48 11.38
C ALA A 104 -22.74 11.56 11.31
N ARG A 105 -21.48 11.16 11.12
CA ARG A 105 -20.36 12.09 10.96
C ARG A 105 -20.55 13.01 9.73
N ALA A 106 -20.99 12.46 8.61
CA ALA A 106 -21.23 13.24 7.40
C ALA A 106 -22.32 14.32 7.61
N LYS A 107 -23.41 13.99 8.32
CA LYS A 107 -24.47 14.94 8.68
C LYS A 107 -23.95 16.06 9.56
N GLU A 108 -23.15 15.73 10.59
CA GLU A 108 -22.53 16.74 11.47
C GLU A 108 -21.67 17.73 10.67
N LEU A 109 -20.91 17.23 9.69
CA LEU A 109 -20.05 18.04 8.83
C LEU A 109 -20.87 18.96 7.92
N ASP A 110 -21.92 18.45 7.29
CA ASP A 110 -22.84 19.23 6.46
C ASP A 110 -23.58 20.31 7.28
N GLU A 111 -24.04 19.97 8.49
CA GLU A 111 -24.67 20.93 9.42
C GLU A 111 -23.68 22.02 9.86
N PHE A 112 -22.44 21.65 10.20
CA PHE A 112 -21.40 22.61 10.52
C PHE A 112 -21.11 23.55 9.34
N TYR A 113 -20.98 23.02 8.13
CA TYR A 113 -20.66 23.84 6.97
C TYR A 113 -21.82 24.76 6.58
N SER A 114 -23.06 24.26 6.63
CA SER A 114 -24.25 25.07 6.32
C SER A 114 -24.49 26.20 7.33
N THR A 115 -24.25 25.96 8.62
CA THR A 115 -24.48 26.95 9.69
C THR A 115 -23.34 27.97 9.83
N THR A 116 -22.09 27.55 9.65
CA THR A 116 -20.92 28.42 9.89
C THR A 116 -20.30 28.98 8.62
N GLY A 117 -20.59 28.41 7.45
CA GLY A 117 -19.91 28.73 6.19
C GLY A 117 -18.44 28.32 6.16
N ARG A 118 -17.97 27.54 7.14
CA ARG A 118 -16.58 27.07 7.26
C ARG A 118 -16.50 25.55 7.15
N LEU A 119 -15.40 25.06 6.58
CA LEU A 119 -15.05 23.65 6.65
C LEU A 119 -14.37 23.34 8.00
N VAL A 120 -14.55 22.11 8.49
CA VAL A 120 -13.85 21.62 9.70
C VAL A 120 -12.35 21.52 9.47
N GLY A 121 -11.95 21.11 8.26
CA GLY A 121 -10.55 20.96 7.89
C GLY A 121 -10.38 20.60 6.41
N PRO A 122 -9.14 20.33 5.99
CA PRO A 122 -8.80 20.05 4.59
C PRO A 122 -9.41 18.75 4.04
N LEU A 123 -9.86 17.84 4.90
CA LEU A 123 -10.49 16.57 4.50
C LEU A 123 -11.99 16.53 4.78
N HIS A 124 -12.63 17.70 4.95
CA HIS A 124 -14.03 17.81 5.33
C HIS A 124 -14.96 16.93 4.47
N GLY A 125 -15.49 15.88 5.10
CA GLY A 125 -16.45 14.94 4.53
C GLY A 125 -15.85 13.85 3.62
N LEU A 126 -14.53 13.81 3.44
CA LEU A 126 -13.88 12.83 2.56
C LEU A 126 -13.91 11.43 3.20
N PRO A 127 -14.44 10.40 2.52
CA PRO A 127 -14.39 9.02 3.00
C PRO A 127 -12.97 8.46 2.95
N VAL A 128 -12.52 7.81 4.02
CA VAL A 128 -11.18 7.20 4.10
C VAL A 128 -11.29 5.76 4.62
N GLY A 129 -10.71 4.81 3.88
CA GLY A 129 -10.58 3.42 4.32
C GLY A 129 -9.36 3.22 5.24
N VAL A 130 -9.48 2.34 6.24
CA VAL A 130 -8.42 2.15 7.25
C VAL A 130 -8.01 0.69 7.35
N LYS A 131 -6.72 0.39 7.20
CA LYS A 131 -6.21 -0.99 7.37
C LYS A 131 -6.52 -1.55 8.75
N ASP A 132 -6.91 -2.83 8.82
CA ASP A 132 -7.48 -3.43 10.02
C ASP A 132 -6.66 -3.29 11.32
N HIS A 133 -5.33 -3.35 11.26
CA HIS A 133 -4.50 -3.20 12.45
C HIS A 133 -4.41 -1.77 13.02
N ILE A 134 -4.87 -0.75 12.28
CA ILE A 134 -4.86 0.66 12.71
C ILE A 134 -6.13 0.93 13.53
N HIS A 135 -5.98 1.57 14.68
CA HIS A 135 -7.06 1.76 15.63
C HIS A 135 -8.05 2.85 15.17
N LEU A 136 -9.33 2.49 15.26
CA LEU A 136 -10.47 3.40 15.26
C LEU A 136 -11.26 3.16 16.55
N THR A 137 -11.60 4.22 17.25
CA THR A 137 -12.32 4.17 18.54
C THR A 137 -13.61 3.37 18.38
N GLY A 138 -13.85 2.40 19.25
CA GLY A 138 -15.05 1.55 19.20
C GLY A 138 -14.95 0.34 18.26
N HIS A 139 -13.91 0.26 17.41
CA HIS A 139 -13.73 -0.84 16.46
C HIS A 139 -12.62 -1.80 16.90
N LYS A 140 -12.78 -3.08 16.53
CA LYS A 140 -11.72 -4.09 16.72
C LYS A 140 -10.60 -3.85 15.72
N SER A 141 -9.39 -4.25 16.12
CA SER A 141 -8.21 -4.28 15.25
C SER A 141 -7.56 -5.63 15.41
N THR A 142 -7.27 -6.31 14.31
CA THR A 142 -6.62 -7.61 14.30
C THR A 142 -5.32 -7.53 13.54
N ALA A 143 -4.42 -8.47 13.81
CA ALA A 143 -3.27 -8.75 12.97
C ALA A 143 -3.55 -9.95 12.05
N GLY A 144 -4.83 -10.14 11.66
CA GLY A 144 -5.27 -11.28 10.87
C GLY A 144 -5.35 -12.59 11.65
N PHE A 145 -5.39 -12.51 12.99
CA PHE A 145 -5.57 -13.64 13.90
C PHE A 145 -6.95 -13.63 14.55
N VAL A 146 -7.55 -14.81 14.68
CA VAL A 146 -8.83 -14.98 15.38
C VAL A 146 -8.70 -14.60 16.86
N ALA A 147 -7.54 -14.82 17.46
CA ALA A 147 -7.27 -14.49 18.85
C ALA A 147 -7.46 -12.99 19.17
N ASP A 148 -7.19 -12.11 18.20
CA ASP A 148 -7.35 -10.67 18.37
C ASP A 148 -8.82 -10.23 18.43
N LEU A 149 -9.74 -11.07 17.94
CA LEU A 149 -11.18 -10.82 18.10
C LEU A 149 -11.65 -11.00 19.55
N LEU A 150 -10.83 -11.58 20.43
CA LEU A 150 -11.16 -11.73 21.85
C LEU A 150 -10.80 -10.49 22.67
N GLU A 151 -9.96 -9.61 22.11
CA GLU A 151 -9.58 -8.36 22.75
C GLU A 151 -10.71 -7.33 22.69
N PRO A 152 -10.78 -6.40 23.66
CA PRO A 152 -11.74 -5.29 23.61
C PRO A 152 -11.46 -4.40 22.38
N PRO A 153 -12.51 -3.74 21.83
CA PRO A 153 -12.32 -2.73 20.80
C PRO A 153 -11.38 -1.61 21.26
N ALA A 154 -10.76 -0.94 20.29
CA ALA A 154 -9.85 0.17 20.58
C ALA A 154 -10.59 1.29 21.34
N GLN A 155 -10.00 1.75 22.44
CA GLN A 155 -10.59 2.81 23.28
C GLN A 155 -10.26 4.22 22.77
N GLN A 156 -9.36 4.32 21.79
CA GLN A 156 -8.95 5.56 21.17
C GLN A 156 -8.47 5.31 19.74
N ASN A 157 -8.52 6.36 18.92
CA ASN A 157 -7.93 6.36 17.60
C ASN A 157 -6.40 6.25 17.69
N SER A 158 -5.79 5.65 16.66
CA SER A 158 -4.38 5.89 16.35
C SER A 158 -4.14 7.39 16.14
N PHE A 159 -2.92 7.87 16.36
CA PHE A 159 -2.66 9.30 16.17
C PHE A 159 -2.88 9.73 14.72
N ILE A 160 -2.54 8.87 13.75
CA ILE A 160 -2.82 9.15 12.34
C ILE A 160 -4.33 9.26 12.05
N THR A 161 -5.16 8.36 12.60
CA THR A 161 -6.61 8.38 12.36
C THR A 161 -7.26 9.54 13.09
N GLN A 162 -6.75 9.93 14.27
CA GLN A 162 -7.19 11.14 14.95
C GLN A 162 -6.88 12.41 14.13
N ILE A 163 -5.67 12.54 13.59
CA ILE A 163 -5.31 13.69 12.73
C ILE A 163 -6.26 13.82 11.54
N LEU A 164 -6.58 12.71 10.88
CA LEU A 164 -7.47 12.74 9.72
C LEU A 164 -8.93 13.00 10.12
N TYR A 165 -9.38 12.45 11.25
CA TYR A 165 -10.69 12.75 11.82
C TYR A 165 -10.85 14.24 12.16
N ASP A 166 -9.83 14.83 12.81
CA ASP A 166 -9.76 16.26 13.15
C ASP A 166 -9.73 17.12 11.88
N ALA A 167 -9.08 16.65 10.81
CA ALA A 167 -9.09 17.28 9.50
C ALA A 167 -10.44 17.16 8.76
N GLY A 168 -11.41 16.43 9.33
CA GLY A 168 -12.77 16.31 8.81
C GLY A 168 -13.06 15.04 8.00
N ALA A 169 -12.17 14.05 8.00
CA ALA A 169 -12.39 12.79 7.29
C ALA A 169 -13.56 11.98 7.89
N VAL A 170 -14.17 11.14 7.05
CA VAL A 170 -15.25 10.21 7.41
C VAL A 170 -14.74 8.78 7.28
N PHE A 171 -14.66 8.06 8.39
CA PHE A 171 -14.36 6.62 8.38
C PHE A 171 -15.65 5.81 8.27
N TYR A 172 -15.63 4.72 7.51
CA TYR A 172 -16.81 3.90 7.22
C TYR A 172 -16.51 2.40 7.07
N VAL A 173 -15.24 2.05 6.89
CA VAL A 173 -14.77 0.66 6.74
C VAL A 173 -13.40 0.46 7.34
N LYS A 174 -13.13 -0.79 7.75
CA LYS A 174 -11.77 -1.30 7.93
C LYS A 174 -11.47 -2.36 6.89
N THR A 175 -10.24 -2.39 6.39
CA THR A 175 -9.86 -3.21 5.24
C THR A 175 -8.97 -4.39 5.63
N ASN A 176 -9.17 -5.51 4.94
CA ASN A 176 -8.52 -6.79 5.18
C ASN A 176 -7.00 -6.76 4.98
N LEU A 177 -6.32 -7.62 5.73
CA LEU A 177 -4.87 -7.79 5.79
C LEU A 177 -4.56 -9.29 5.98
N PRO A 178 -3.35 -9.76 5.62
CA PRO A 178 -2.98 -11.16 5.77
C PRO A 178 -2.75 -11.56 7.23
N GLN A 179 -2.85 -12.85 7.52
CA GLN A 179 -2.44 -13.41 8.82
C GLN A 179 -1.03 -12.92 9.18
N CYS A 180 -0.85 -12.50 10.43
CA CYS A 180 0.34 -11.86 10.99
C CYS A 180 0.83 -10.56 10.33
N ILE A 181 0.10 -9.97 9.37
CA ILE A 181 0.48 -8.74 8.64
C ILE A 181 1.74 -8.92 7.75
N MET A 182 2.45 -10.05 7.82
CA MET A 182 3.81 -10.21 7.24
C MET A 182 3.82 -10.92 5.89
N HIS A 183 2.97 -10.48 4.96
CA HIS A 183 2.90 -11.01 3.58
C HIS A 183 2.68 -9.94 2.54
N LEU A 184 3.27 -10.11 1.35
CA LEU A 184 3.00 -9.31 0.16
C LEU A 184 1.77 -9.80 -0.64
N GLU A 185 0.93 -10.60 -0.01
CA GLU A 185 -0.38 -11.09 -0.46
C GLU A 185 -1.34 -11.02 0.73
N THR A 186 -2.65 -10.92 0.48
CA THR A 186 -3.65 -10.71 1.54
C THR A 186 -4.59 -11.91 1.69
N TYR A 187 -4.29 -12.78 2.67
CA TYR A 187 -5.14 -13.88 3.09
C TYR A 187 -5.14 -14.05 4.61
N SER A 188 -6.32 -14.02 5.23
CA SER A 188 -6.53 -14.27 6.66
C SER A 188 -7.86 -15.00 6.88
N PHE A 189 -8.27 -15.20 8.14
CA PHE A 189 -9.58 -15.79 8.47
C PHE A 189 -10.77 -14.97 7.92
N TRP A 190 -10.55 -13.69 7.57
CA TRP A 190 -11.57 -12.84 6.94
C TRP A 190 -11.86 -13.20 5.48
N GLY A 191 -11.01 -14.01 4.85
CA GLY A 191 -11.06 -14.39 3.44
C GLY A 191 -9.78 -14.02 2.69
N GLN A 192 -9.64 -14.57 1.48
CA GLN A 192 -8.58 -14.22 0.54
C GLN A 192 -9.04 -13.02 -0.30
N VAL A 193 -8.26 -11.94 -0.26
CA VAL A 193 -8.61 -10.73 -1.02
C VAL A 193 -8.18 -10.90 -2.46
N LEU A 194 -9.04 -10.51 -3.39
CA LEU A 194 -8.82 -10.63 -4.83
C LEU A 194 -8.52 -9.27 -5.46
N ASN A 195 -7.78 -9.29 -6.57
CA ASN A 195 -7.49 -8.07 -7.33
C ASN A 195 -8.71 -7.68 -8.19
N PRO A 196 -9.17 -6.41 -8.16
CA PRO A 196 -10.33 -5.98 -8.94
C PRO A 196 -10.14 -6.04 -10.45
N LEU A 197 -8.91 -5.95 -10.96
CA LEU A 197 -8.63 -6.01 -12.39
C LEU A 197 -8.57 -7.46 -12.93
N ASN A 198 -8.33 -8.43 -12.05
CA ASN A 198 -8.28 -9.84 -12.37
C ASN A 198 -8.41 -10.65 -11.08
N THR A 199 -9.57 -11.27 -10.86
CA THR A 199 -9.88 -11.99 -9.62
C THR A 199 -9.08 -13.28 -9.40
N ALA A 200 -8.24 -13.71 -10.36
CA ALA A 200 -7.29 -14.81 -10.17
C ALA A 200 -5.92 -14.34 -9.60
N LEU A 201 -5.73 -13.03 -9.44
CA LEU A 201 -4.48 -12.43 -8.95
C LEU A 201 -4.65 -11.84 -7.56
N THR A 202 -3.53 -11.70 -6.85
CA THR A 202 -3.51 -10.98 -5.58
C THR A 202 -3.59 -9.46 -5.79
N PRO A 203 -4.25 -8.71 -4.89
CA PRO A 203 -4.10 -7.25 -4.82
C PRO A 203 -2.80 -6.85 -4.11
N GLY A 204 -1.89 -7.79 -3.86
CA GLY A 204 -0.69 -7.61 -3.05
C GLY A 204 -1.00 -7.61 -1.54
N GLY A 205 -0.04 -7.14 -0.75
CA GLY A 205 -0.14 -7.14 0.70
C GLY A 205 1.02 -6.42 1.38
N SER A 206 0.92 -6.13 2.68
CA SER A 206 -0.17 -6.54 3.56
C SER A 206 -1.36 -5.58 3.60
N SER A 207 -1.30 -4.47 2.88
CA SER A 207 -2.41 -3.52 2.72
C SER A 207 -3.24 -3.81 1.45
N GLY A 208 -3.44 -5.10 1.12
CA GLY A 208 -4.14 -5.50 -0.11
C GLY A 208 -5.63 -5.21 -0.07
N GLY A 209 -6.28 -5.28 1.11
CA GLY A 209 -7.66 -4.83 1.26
C GLY A 209 -7.84 -3.34 0.94
N CYS A 210 -6.88 -2.51 1.33
CA CYS A 210 -6.86 -1.07 0.99
C CYS A 210 -6.75 -0.86 -0.52
N SER A 211 -5.79 -1.52 -1.18
CA SER A 211 -5.60 -1.38 -2.63
C SER A 211 -6.78 -1.89 -3.42
N ALA A 212 -7.32 -3.07 -3.07
CA ALA A 212 -8.50 -3.62 -3.73
C ALA A 212 -9.70 -2.67 -3.62
N LEU A 213 -9.92 -2.08 -2.44
CA LEU A 213 -10.98 -1.12 -2.22
C LEU A 213 -10.79 0.16 -3.05
N VAL A 214 -9.59 0.74 -3.06
CA VAL A 214 -9.29 1.98 -3.81
C VAL A 214 -9.34 1.75 -5.31
N ALA A 215 -8.78 0.65 -5.82
CA ALA A 215 -8.76 0.33 -7.25
C ALA A 215 -10.14 -0.06 -7.80
N PHE A 216 -11.04 -0.59 -6.97
CA PHE A 216 -12.45 -0.76 -7.31
C PHE A 216 -13.24 0.57 -7.26
N GLY A 217 -12.66 1.63 -6.69
CA GLY A 217 -13.33 2.92 -6.48
C GLY A 217 -14.23 2.95 -5.25
N GLY A 218 -14.15 1.94 -4.37
CA GLY A 218 -14.87 1.89 -3.11
C GLY A 218 -14.31 2.84 -2.05
N ALA A 219 -13.14 3.43 -2.26
CA ALA A 219 -12.57 4.53 -1.47
C ALA A 219 -11.75 5.47 -2.37
N PRO A 220 -11.72 6.80 -2.12
CA PRO A 220 -10.83 7.69 -2.85
C PRO A 220 -9.38 7.58 -2.35
N MET A 221 -9.21 7.25 -1.07
CA MET A 221 -7.92 7.00 -0.41
C MET A 221 -8.11 5.99 0.73
N SER A 222 -7.09 5.19 1.00
CA SER A 222 -7.00 4.36 2.21
C SER A 222 -5.66 4.53 2.90
N ILE A 223 -5.60 4.21 4.20
CA ILE A 223 -4.37 4.27 4.99
C ILE A 223 -3.89 2.85 5.28
N GLY A 224 -2.66 2.57 4.88
CA GLY A 224 -1.98 1.30 5.11
C GLY A 224 -0.73 1.43 5.97
N SER A 225 0.08 0.38 5.97
CA SER A 225 1.36 0.32 6.66
C SER A 225 2.41 -0.39 5.81
N ASP A 226 3.69 -0.07 6.03
CA ASP A 226 4.81 -0.62 5.27
C ASP A 226 6.03 -0.81 6.18
N ILE A 227 6.41 -2.08 6.38
CA ILE A 227 7.66 -2.49 7.05
C ILE A 227 8.62 -3.21 6.10
N GLY A 228 8.10 -3.77 5.00
CA GLY A 228 8.87 -4.52 4.02
C GLY A 228 8.34 -4.43 2.59
N GLY A 229 7.43 -3.49 2.31
CA GLY A 229 6.72 -3.38 1.01
C GLY A 229 5.21 -3.25 1.11
N SER A 230 4.63 -3.25 2.31
CA SER A 230 3.19 -3.43 2.49
C SER A 230 2.28 -2.28 2.05
N LEU A 231 2.81 -1.12 1.68
CA LEU A 231 2.08 -0.10 0.92
C LEU A 231 2.35 -0.26 -0.59
N ARG A 232 3.61 -0.52 -0.94
CA ARG A 232 4.15 -0.47 -2.30
C ARG A 232 3.80 -1.69 -3.15
N SER A 233 3.89 -2.90 -2.61
CA SER A 233 3.46 -4.14 -3.26
C SER A 233 1.98 -4.08 -3.67
N PRO A 234 1.03 -3.75 -2.77
CA PRO A 234 -0.37 -3.69 -3.16
C PRO A 234 -0.68 -2.50 -4.07
N ALA A 235 0.06 -1.39 -3.97
CA ALA A 235 -0.06 -0.31 -4.95
C ALA A 235 0.41 -0.74 -6.35
N ASN A 236 1.53 -1.47 -6.43
CA ASN A 236 2.04 -2.06 -7.67
C ASN A 236 1.03 -3.03 -8.30
N ALA A 237 0.45 -3.92 -7.50
CA ALA A 237 -0.49 -4.92 -7.98
C ALA A 237 -1.82 -4.32 -8.51
N CYS A 238 -2.26 -3.21 -7.94
CA CYS A 238 -3.56 -2.60 -8.28
C CYS A 238 -3.46 -1.32 -9.11
N GLY A 239 -2.27 -0.90 -9.55
CA GLY A 239 -2.12 0.30 -10.38
C GLY A 239 -2.38 1.60 -9.63
N LEU A 240 -1.87 1.70 -8.39
CA LEU A 240 -2.13 2.83 -7.51
C LEU A 240 -0.87 3.62 -7.15
N TRP A 241 -1.09 4.80 -6.60
CA TRP A 241 -0.07 5.66 -6.05
C TRP A 241 0.10 5.40 -4.55
N THR A 242 1.34 5.39 -4.09
CA THR A 242 1.67 5.43 -2.67
C THR A 242 3.06 6.01 -2.45
N LEU A 243 3.31 6.55 -1.26
CA LEU A 243 4.64 6.91 -0.78
C LEU A 243 4.85 6.27 0.59
N LYS A 244 5.82 5.35 0.66
CA LYS A 244 6.40 4.92 1.92
C LYS A 244 7.38 6.00 2.38
N ALA A 245 6.97 6.81 3.35
CA ALA A 245 7.84 7.81 3.94
C ALA A 245 9.06 7.21 4.66
N SER A 246 10.05 8.04 4.93
CA SER A 246 11.06 7.76 5.94
C SER A 246 10.39 7.54 7.30
N THR A 247 10.89 6.59 8.07
CA THR A 247 10.39 6.34 9.43
C THR A 247 10.62 7.56 10.31
N LEU A 248 9.83 7.67 11.39
CA LEU A 248 9.83 8.82 12.31
C LEU A 248 9.33 10.15 11.72
N ARG A 249 8.76 10.17 10.50
CA ARG A 249 8.02 11.32 9.96
C ARG A 249 6.52 11.21 10.23
N VAL A 250 5.91 10.11 9.81
CA VAL A 250 4.46 9.89 9.93
C VAL A 250 4.14 9.32 11.30
N PRO A 251 3.24 9.96 12.09
CA PRO A 251 2.82 9.43 13.38
C PRO A 251 2.09 8.10 13.21
N LYS A 252 2.30 7.19 14.15
CA LYS A 252 1.56 5.92 14.21
C LYS A 252 0.55 5.97 15.34
N GLY A 253 0.97 6.40 16.52
CA GLY A 253 0.23 6.23 17.76
C GLY A 253 -0.05 4.75 18.07
N ALA A 254 -1.13 4.50 18.81
CA ALA A 254 -1.55 3.13 19.15
C ALA A 254 -2.02 2.38 17.88
N ALA A 255 -1.44 1.22 17.60
CA ALA A 255 -1.89 0.29 16.57
C ALA A 255 -1.67 -1.14 17.07
N HIS A 256 -2.49 -2.07 16.58
CA HIS A 256 -2.31 -3.48 16.86
C HIS A 256 -1.18 -4.04 15.98
N THR A 257 -0.30 -4.87 16.54
CA THR A 257 0.84 -5.43 15.80
C THR A 257 1.07 -6.88 16.20
N ALA A 258 1.57 -7.67 15.24
CA ALA A 258 1.95 -9.06 15.49
C ALA A 258 3.22 -9.19 16.33
N GLN A 259 4.05 -8.14 16.47
CA GLN A 259 5.30 -8.21 17.24
C GLN A 259 5.55 -6.88 17.96
N PRO A 260 4.84 -6.58 19.06
CA PRO A 260 5.06 -5.36 19.82
C PRO A 260 6.46 -5.34 20.43
N GLY A 261 7.16 -4.21 20.32
CA GLY A 261 8.53 -4.04 20.82
C GLY A 261 9.64 -4.43 19.84
N ALA A 262 9.32 -5.04 18.69
CA ALA A 262 10.29 -5.26 17.62
C ALA A 262 10.56 -3.94 16.87
N ASP A 263 11.71 -3.34 17.11
CA ASP A 263 12.10 -2.00 16.59
C ASP A 263 13.30 -2.05 15.63
N SER A 264 13.78 -3.25 15.31
CA SER A 264 15.00 -3.42 14.51
C SER A 264 14.84 -2.96 13.06
N ILE A 265 13.64 -3.06 12.50
CA ILE A 265 13.25 -2.41 11.25
C ILE A 265 11.93 -1.71 11.53
N ALA A 266 11.94 -0.37 11.50
CA ALA A 266 10.75 0.41 11.79
C ALA A 266 9.79 0.41 10.59
N SER A 267 8.49 0.24 10.87
CA SER A 267 7.43 0.45 9.88
C SER A 267 7.14 1.93 9.65
N THR A 268 6.36 2.27 8.64
CA THR A 268 5.68 3.56 8.51
C THR A 268 4.22 3.34 8.12
N LEU A 269 3.38 4.37 8.33
CA LEU A 269 2.05 4.45 7.77
C LEU A 269 2.07 5.38 6.54
N GLY A 270 1.08 5.26 5.68
CA GLY A 270 0.98 6.06 4.46
C GLY A 270 -0.29 5.78 3.66
N PRO A 271 -0.53 6.60 2.61
CA PRO A 271 -1.74 6.51 1.81
C PRO A 271 -1.59 5.49 0.67
N GLN A 272 -2.70 4.89 0.27
CA GLN A 272 -2.91 4.27 -1.03
C GLN A 272 -4.00 5.07 -1.73
N ALA A 273 -3.68 5.63 -2.90
CA ALA A 273 -4.54 6.56 -3.61
C ALA A 273 -4.40 6.45 -5.13
N ARG A 274 -5.17 7.23 -5.89
CA ARG A 274 -5.22 7.16 -7.36
C ARG A 274 -4.43 8.25 -8.07
N SER A 275 -3.84 9.19 -7.32
CA SER A 275 -3.08 10.29 -7.92
C SER A 275 -1.93 10.73 -7.02
N LEU A 276 -0.93 11.38 -7.63
CA LEU A 276 0.11 12.09 -6.90
C LEU A 276 -0.45 13.23 -6.01
N ARG A 277 -1.50 13.91 -6.48
CA ARG A 277 -2.20 14.97 -5.73
C ARG A 277 -2.76 14.46 -4.40
N ASP A 278 -3.25 13.23 -4.37
CA ASP A 278 -3.74 12.60 -3.14
C ASP A 278 -2.60 12.25 -2.18
N ILE A 279 -1.44 11.86 -2.70
CA ILE A 279 -0.23 11.65 -1.88
C ILE A 279 0.17 12.97 -1.22
N GLU A 280 0.25 14.05 -2.00
CA GLU A 280 0.57 15.38 -1.49
C GLU A 280 -0.45 15.88 -0.46
N LEU A 281 -1.74 15.69 -0.72
CA LEU A 281 -2.81 16.02 0.22
C LEU A 281 -2.61 15.29 1.55
N PHE A 282 -2.39 13.97 1.53
CA PHE A 282 -2.17 13.19 2.74
C PHE A 282 -1.00 13.73 3.57
N PHE A 283 0.17 13.89 2.95
CA PHE A 283 1.36 14.34 3.69
C PHE A 283 1.23 15.78 4.18
N SER A 284 0.61 16.66 3.40
CA SER A 284 0.34 18.05 3.81
C SER A 284 -0.59 18.12 5.02
N VAL A 285 -1.63 17.29 5.07
CA VAL A 285 -2.55 17.22 6.20
C VAL A 285 -1.86 16.64 7.44
N VAL A 286 -1.16 15.53 7.27
CA VAL A 286 -0.57 14.79 8.38
C VAL A 286 0.59 15.54 9.01
N LEU A 287 1.56 15.99 8.22
CA LEU A 287 2.73 16.70 8.73
C LEU A 287 2.43 18.17 9.03
N GLY A 288 1.43 18.76 8.37
CA GLY A 288 0.90 20.09 8.70
C GLY A 288 0.15 20.15 10.03
N SER A 289 -0.24 18.99 10.60
CA SER A 289 -0.79 18.90 11.96
C SER A 289 0.26 19.00 13.08
N GLU A 290 1.53 19.18 12.71
CA GLU A 290 2.68 19.20 13.62
C GLU A 290 2.74 17.98 14.54
N PRO A 291 2.76 16.74 13.99
CA PRO A 291 2.58 15.52 14.77
C PRO A 291 3.66 15.29 15.83
N TRP A 292 4.84 15.88 15.66
CA TRP A 292 5.92 15.89 16.65
C TRP A 292 5.56 16.58 17.98
N LEU A 293 4.47 17.37 18.03
CA LEU A 293 3.94 17.93 19.28
C LEU A 293 3.05 16.94 20.05
N LYS A 294 2.59 15.88 19.40
CA LYS A 294 1.67 14.87 19.98
C LYS A 294 2.36 13.51 20.18
N GLU A 295 3.27 13.11 19.28
CA GLU A 295 3.99 11.84 19.36
C GLU A 295 5.49 12.06 19.57
N HIS A 296 6.01 11.63 20.72
CA HIS A 296 7.39 11.87 21.13
C HIS A 296 8.46 11.19 20.24
N SER A 297 8.06 10.19 19.44
CA SER A 297 8.96 9.44 18.55
C SER A 297 9.23 10.17 17.24
N ILE A 298 8.41 11.17 16.89
CA ILE A 298 8.39 11.83 15.59
C ILE A 298 9.37 12.98 15.55
N LEU A 299 10.14 13.05 14.47
CA LEU A 299 11.07 14.14 14.21
C LEU A 299 10.32 15.37 13.74
N ARG A 300 10.80 16.54 14.17
CA ARG A 300 10.29 17.84 13.72
C ARG A 300 10.78 18.14 12.30
N ILE A 301 10.12 17.55 11.32
CA ILE A 301 10.40 17.75 9.89
C ILE A 301 9.06 18.10 9.21
N PRO A 302 8.81 19.39 8.94
CA PRO A 302 7.62 19.82 8.21
C PRO A 302 7.59 19.26 6.78
N TRP A 303 6.40 19.19 6.18
CA TRP A 303 6.25 18.90 4.76
C TRP A 303 6.48 20.17 3.94
N ASP A 304 7.60 20.22 3.22
CA ASP A 304 7.97 21.36 2.38
C ASP A 304 8.57 20.89 1.05
N ILE A 305 7.73 20.85 0.01
CA ILE A 305 8.17 20.48 -1.34
C ILE A 305 8.96 21.64 -1.93
N PRO A 306 10.26 21.49 -2.21
CA PRO A 306 11.05 22.61 -2.65
C PRO A 306 10.58 23.07 -4.04
N VAL A 307 10.31 24.37 -4.17
CA VAL A 307 9.88 24.99 -5.44
C VAL A 307 10.95 24.84 -6.53
N SER A 308 12.22 25.00 -6.15
CA SER A 308 13.38 24.87 -7.04
C SER A 308 14.50 24.14 -6.31
N PRO A 309 14.46 22.79 -6.26
CA PRO A 309 15.53 22.01 -5.67
C PRO A 309 16.84 22.21 -6.45
N THR A 310 17.96 22.11 -5.76
CA THR A 310 19.26 22.00 -6.42
C THR A 310 19.52 20.54 -6.75
N TRP A 311 19.51 20.20 -8.03
CA TRP A 311 19.76 18.85 -8.53
C TRP A 311 21.26 18.58 -8.71
N SER A 312 21.67 17.33 -8.55
CA SER A 312 23.09 16.94 -8.63
C SER A 312 23.61 16.82 -10.07
N GLY A 313 22.74 16.84 -11.07
CA GLY A 313 23.11 16.73 -12.47
C GLY A 313 23.76 17.98 -13.05
N SER A 314 24.45 17.75 -14.17
CA SER A 314 25.07 18.83 -14.93
C SER A 314 24.02 19.85 -15.38
N ASN A 315 24.36 21.14 -15.25
CA ASN A 315 23.45 22.27 -15.54
C ASN A 315 22.13 22.25 -14.74
N GLY A 316 22.13 21.65 -13.54
CA GLY A 316 20.94 21.57 -12.71
C GLY A 316 19.90 20.56 -13.19
N ARG A 317 20.31 19.56 -13.98
CA ARG A 317 19.45 18.43 -14.39
C ARG A 317 19.24 17.45 -13.24
N ILE A 318 18.11 16.76 -13.25
CA ILE A 318 17.80 15.69 -12.30
C ILE A 318 18.58 14.43 -12.67
N ARG A 319 19.40 13.91 -11.77
CA ARG A 319 20.07 12.62 -11.98
C ARG A 319 19.20 11.46 -11.53
N VAL A 320 18.83 10.63 -12.48
CA VAL A 320 18.00 9.43 -12.27
C VAL A 320 18.88 8.20 -12.46
N GLY A 321 19.16 7.51 -11.35
CA GLY A 321 19.80 6.21 -11.36
C GLY A 321 18.80 5.11 -11.69
N VAL A 322 19.09 4.24 -12.65
CA VAL A 322 18.20 3.15 -13.06
C VAL A 322 18.71 1.83 -12.51
N MET A 323 17.98 1.24 -11.58
CA MET A 323 18.24 -0.10 -11.08
C MET A 323 17.39 -1.10 -11.87
N TRP A 324 17.98 -1.71 -12.90
CA TRP A 324 17.29 -2.63 -13.82
C TRP A 324 16.82 -3.92 -13.15
N HIS A 325 17.60 -4.43 -12.21
CA HIS A 325 17.30 -5.57 -11.36
C HIS A 325 18.07 -5.40 -10.05
N ASP A 326 17.77 -6.21 -9.03
CA ASP A 326 18.40 -6.12 -7.70
C ASP A 326 19.61 -7.07 -7.49
N GLU A 327 20.14 -7.62 -8.59
CA GLU A 327 21.16 -8.69 -8.65
C GLU A 327 20.72 -10.04 -8.04
N ILE A 328 19.44 -10.22 -7.70
CA ILE A 328 18.90 -11.48 -7.13
C ILE A 328 17.79 -12.05 -8.01
N VAL A 329 16.87 -11.20 -8.48
CA VAL A 329 15.70 -11.58 -9.31
C VAL A 329 15.60 -10.63 -10.49
N MET A 330 15.53 -11.15 -11.71
CA MET A 330 15.22 -10.34 -12.88
C MET A 330 13.74 -9.97 -12.91
N PRO A 331 13.38 -8.71 -13.21
CA PRO A 331 11.97 -8.36 -13.40
C PRO A 331 11.40 -9.14 -14.58
N GLN A 332 10.13 -9.52 -14.48
CA GLN A 332 9.39 -10.12 -15.57
C GLN A 332 9.32 -9.15 -16.77
N PRO A 333 9.20 -9.67 -18.02
CA PRO A 333 9.17 -8.87 -19.24
C PRO A 333 8.32 -7.59 -19.20
N PRO A 334 7.07 -7.59 -18.70
CA PRO A 334 6.26 -6.38 -18.69
C PRO A 334 6.86 -5.25 -17.84
N ILE A 335 7.43 -5.58 -16.68
CA ILE A 335 8.08 -4.58 -15.81
C ILE A 335 9.38 -4.07 -16.43
N GLY A 336 10.16 -4.97 -17.05
CA GLY A 336 11.35 -4.58 -17.81
C GLY A 336 11.01 -3.62 -18.97
N ARG A 337 9.92 -3.91 -19.70
CA ARG A 337 9.41 -3.03 -20.77
C ARG A 337 8.97 -1.67 -20.23
N ALA A 338 8.20 -1.65 -19.15
CA ALA A 338 7.74 -0.40 -18.55
C ALA A 338 8.91 0.47 -18.06
N LEU A 339 9.91 -0.14 -17.41
CA LEU A 339 11.11 0.54 -16.98
C LEU A 339 11.89 1.11 -18.17
N LYS A 340 12.10 0.30 -19.21
CA LYS A 340 12.79 0.75 -20.42
C LYS A 340 12.06 1.90 -21.10
N ALA A 341 10.73 1.81 -21.25
CA ALA A 341 9.92 2.84 -21.89
C ALA A 341 10.04 4.20 -21.17
N LEU A 342 9.96 4.19 -19.83
CA LEU A 342 10.15 5.42 -19.05
C LEU A 342 11.58 5.96 -19.18
N VAL A 343 12.59 5.08 -19.13
CA VAL A 343 14.00 5.48 -19.30
C VAL A 343 14.26 6.11 -20.66
N ASP A 344 13.70 5.55 -21.73
CA ASP A 344 13.84 6.08 -23.09
C ASP A 344 13.24 7.49 -23.18
N VAL A 345 12.02 7.69 -22.63
CA VAL A 345 11.40 9.02 -22.56
C VAL A 345 12.28 10.01 -21.79
N LEU A 346 12.74 9.65 -20.58
CA LEU A 346 13.53 10.56 -19.74
C LEU A 346 14.87 10.94 -20.37
N LYS A 347 15.52 10.05 -21.14
CA LYS A 347 16.77 10.35 -21.85
C LYS A 347 16.60 11.42 -22.93
N GLU A 348 15.42 11.56 -23.50
CA GLU A 348 15.10 12.58 -24.51
C GLU A 348 14.81 13.95 -23.89
N GLN A 349 14.57 14.01 -22.57
CA GLN A 349 14.19 15.24 -21.89
C GLN A 349 15.40 16.02 -21.37
N PRO A 350 15.51 17.33 -21.67
CA PRO A 350 16.67 18.13 -21.27
C PRO A 350 16.78 18.34 -19.76
N GLY A 351 15.70 18.11 -19.01
CA GLY A 351 15.66 18.22 -17.54
C GLY A 351 16.30 17.04 -16.80
N PHE A 352 16.64 15.94 -17.49
CA PHE A 352 17.07 14.70 -16.87
C PHE A 352 18.47 14.26 -17.35
N GLU A 353 19.18 13.57 -16.46
CA GLU A 353 20.45 12.89 -16.71
C GLU A 353 20.29 11.45 -16.19
N VAL A 354 20.04 10.51 -17.11
CA VAL A 354 19.73 9.12 -16.76
C VAL A 354 20.98 8.25 -16.85
N MET A 355 21.24 7.46 -15.80
CA MET A 355 22.41 6.59 -15.70
C MET A 355 22.07 5.29 -14.99
N ASP A 356 22.88 4.25 -15.18
CA ASP A 356 22.67 2.99 -14.46
C ASP A 356 22.99 3.17 -12.98
N TYR A 357 22.17 2.56 -12.12
CA TYR A 357 22.41 2.47 -10.69
C TYR A 357 22.73 1.04 -10.32
N LYS A 358 23.92 0.81 -9.77
CA LYS A 358 24.31 -0.54 -9.36
C LYS A 358 23.65 -0.92 -8.03
N PRO A 359 22.97 -2.08 -7.95
CA PRO A 359 22.54 -2.67 -6.67
C PRO A 359 23.72 -2.81 -5.68
N TYR A 360 23.48 -2.64 -4.38
CA TYR A 360 24.54 -2.74 -3.38
C TYR A 360 24.20 -3.80 -2.35
N LYS A 361 24.89 -4.94 -2.34
CA LYS A 361 24.78 -5.98 -1.28
C LYS A 361 23.35 -6.40 -0.91
N HIS A 362 22.40 -6.38 -1.85
CA HIS A 362 21.00 -6.74 -1.59
C HIS A 362 20.84 -8.14 -1.00
N LEU A 363 21.66 -9.10 -1.42
CA LEU A 363 21.59 -10.47 -0.90
C LEU A 363 21.94 -10.53 0.59
N GLU A 364 23.01 -9.85 1.00
CA GLU A 364 23.45 -9.79 2.39
C GLU A 364 22.43 -9.06 3.27
N ALA A 365 21.98 -7.88 2.80
CA ALA A 365 21.01 -7.08 3.54
C ALA A 365 19.65 -7.78 3.61
N GLY A 366 19.21 -8.43 2.52
CA GLY A 366 17.98 -9.22 2.48
C GLY A 366 18.00 -10.38 3.49
N ALA A 367 19.10 -11.13 3.57
CA ALA A 367 19.25 -12.18 4.58
C ALA A 367 19.11 -11.63 6.01
N LEU A 368 19.77 -10.51 6.31
CA LEU A 368 19.68 -9.84 7.61
C LEU A 368 18.26 -9.31 7.90
N VAL A 369 17.56 -8.79 6.88
CA VAL A 369 16.16 -8.35 7.00
C VAL A 369 15.25 -9.49 7.46
N HIS A 370 15.38 -10.67 6.85
CA HIS A 370 14.58 -11.84 7.21
C HIS A 370 14.85 -12.31 8.65
N GLU A 371 16.11 -12.29 9.12
CA GLU A 371 16.45 -12.57 10.52
C GLU A 371 15.83 -11.54 11.47
N LEU A 372 15.94 -10.24 11.15
CA LEU A 372 15.45 -9.14 11.99
C LEU A 372 13.92 -9.07 12.10
N TYR A 373 13.17 -9.65 11.16
CA TYR A 373 11.71 -9.74 11.27
C TYR A 373 11.24 -10.84 12.24
N PHE A 374 12.03 -11.88 12.47
CA PHE A 374 11.60 -13.03 13.27
C PHE A 374 12.65 -13.41 14.32
N VAL A 375 13.09 -12.41 15.09
CA VAL A 375 14.09 -12.55 16.16
C VAL A 375 13.66 -13.55 17.24
N ASP A 376 12.34 -13.72 17.42
CA ASP A 376 11.72 -14.69 18.34
C ASP A 376 11.54 -16.08 17.72
N GLY A 377 12.06 -16.32 16.51
CA GLY A 377 11.86 -17.57 15.77
C GLY A 377 10.40 -17.84 15.39
N GLY A 378 9.54 -16.80 15.34
CA GLY A 378 8.12 -16.95 15.05
C GLY A 378 7.27 -17.44 16.23
N GLU A 379 7.82 -17.45 17.44
CA GLU A 379 7.16 -17.90 18.66
C GLU A 379 5.83 -17.17 18.89
N TYR A 380 5.81 -15.84 18.76
CA TYR A 380 4.58 -15.06 18.92
C TYR A 380 3.52 -15.48 17.91
N VAL A 381 3.87 -15.57 16.63
CA VAL A 381 2.95 -15.90 15.53
C VAL A 381 2.34 -17.29 15.76
N ARG A 382 3.18 -18.27 16.10
CA ARG A 382 2.71 -19.65 16.37
C ARG A 382 1.85 -19.71 17.63
N ALA A 383 2.24 -19.02 18.70
CA ALA A 383 1.47 -18.98 19.95
C ALA A 383 0.10 -18.31 19.76
N ARG A 384 0.04 -17.21 18.99
CA ARG A 384 -1.22 -16.49 18.74
C ARG A 384 -2.19 -17.37 17.96
N ALA A 385 -1.74 -18.02 16.89
CA ALA A 385 -2.56 -18.97 16.14
C ALA A 385 -3.03 -20.16 17.01
N ALA A 386 -2.11 -20.78 17.76
CA ALA A 386 -2.42 -21.91 18.64
C ALA A 386 -3.47 -21.58 19.71
N SER A 387 -3.49 -20.34 20.23
CA SER A 387 -4.40 -19.92 21.31
C SER A 387 -5.90 -20.04 20.97
N THR A 388 -6.26 -20.06 19.68
CA THR A 388 -7.64 -20.26 19.22
C THR A 388 -7.84 -21.51 18.35
N GLY A 389 -6.77 -22.29 18.16
CA GLY A 389 -6.71 -23.42 17.25
C GLY A 389 -6.89 -23.02 15.78
N GLU A 390 -6.61 -21.77 15.40
CA GLU A 390 -6.63 -21.38 13.99
C GLU A 390 -5.41 -21.97 13.26
N PRO A 391 -5.58 -22.44 12.01
CA PRO A 391 -4.45 -22.96 11.24
C PRO A 391 -3.49 -21.83 10.85
N VAL A 392 -2.19 -22.17 10.82
CA VAL A 392 -1.19 -21.32 10.18
C VAL A 392 -1.37 -21.43 8.67
N LEU A 393 -1.63 -20.29 8.01
CA LEU A 393 -1.89 -20.26 6.57
C LEU A 393 -0.61 -20.54 5.75
N PRO A 394 -0.72 -21.02 4.50
CA PRO A 394 0.44 -21.50 3.74
C PRO A 394 1.61 -20.52 3.62
N LEU A 395 1.33 -19.23 3.34
CA LEU A 395 2.40 -18.21 3.27
C LEU A 395 3.01 -17.92 4.65
N THR A 396 2.21 -17.94 5.71
CA THR A 396 2.70 -17.82 7.09
C THR A 396 3.59 -19.01 7.44
N GLU A 397 3.19 -20.23 7.10
CA GLU A 397 4.03 -21.40 7.38
C GLU A 397 5.33 -21.37 6.56
N TRP A 398 5.26 -20.96 5.29
CA TRP A 398 6.45 -20.76 4.46
C TRP A 398 7.44 -19.78 5.09
N VAL A 399 7.00 -18.57 5.50
CA VAL A 399 7.93 -17.58 6.05
C VAL A 399 8.54 -18.05 7.38
N LEU A 400 7.75 -18.71 8.23
CA LEU A 400 8.20 -19.21 9.54
C LEU A 400 9.10 -20.45 9.47
N THR A 401 9.24 -21.06 8.30
CA THR A 401 10.12 -22.23 8.06
C THR A 401 11.37 -21.89 7.29
N LEU A 402 11.56 -20.61 6.93
CA LEU A 402 12.81 -20.15 6.32
C LEU A 402 13.99 -20.39 7.27
N PRO A 403 15.17 -20.81 6.78
CA PRO A 403 16.33 -21.10 7.62
C PRO A 403 16.81 -19.93 8.50
N SER A 404 16.49 -18.70 8.11
CA SER A 404 16.80 -17.47 8.85
C SER A 404 15.90 -17.24 10.08
N VAL A 405 14.76 -17.92 10.18
CA VAL A 405 13.80 -17.73 11.27
C VAL A 405 14.15 -18.64 12.44
N LYS A 406 14.80 -18.08 13.46
CA LYS A 406 15.21 -18.80 14.68
C LYS A 406 15.19 -17.86 15.88
N LYS A 407 15.21 -18.44 17.09
CA LYS A 407 15.31 -17.66 18.32
C LYS A 407 16.72 -17.09 18.46
N HIS A 408 16.81 -15.80 18.69
CA HIS A 408 18.07 -15.11 18.99
C HIS A 408 18.11 -14.64 20.44
N THR A 409 19.30 -14.69 21.02
CA THR A 409 19.62 -14.03 22.30
C THR A 409 19.64 -12.51 22.11
N ILE A 410 19.54 -11.77 23.22
CA ILE A 410 19.68 -10.29 23.20
C ILE A 410 21.04 -9.88 22.62
N HIS A 411 22.10 -10.63 22.92
CA HIS A 411 23.43 -10.33 22.40
C HIS A 411 23.51 -10.50 20.87
N GLU A 412 22.93 -11.57 20.33
CA GLU A 412 22.85 -11.77 18.87
C GLU A 412 22.00 -10.68 18.21
N LEU A 413 20.90 -10.25 18.84
CA LEU A 413 20.11 -9.12 18.37
C LEU A 413 20.94 -7.82 18.31
N TRP A 414 21.75 -7.54 19.33
CA TRP A 414 22.62 -6.36 19.30
C TRP A 414 23.67 -6.43 18.19
N GLU A 415 24.25 -7.60 17.95
CA GLU A 415 25.19 -7.79 16.84
C GLU A 415 24.52 -7.62 15.47
N MET A 416 23.30 -8.15 15.30
CA MET A 416 22.51 -7.93 14.09
C MET A 416 22.16 -6.45 13.89
N ASN A 417 21.79 -5.73 14.95
CA ASN A 417 21.55 -4.29 14.90
C ASN A 417 22.82 -3.50 14.57
N ARG A 418 23.99 -3.91 15.08
CA ARG A 418 25.28 -3.32 14.71
C ARG A 418 25.59 -3.53 13.23
N ARG A 419 25.36 -4.74 12.70
CA ARG A 419 25.50 -5.06 11.26
C ARG A 419 24.53 -4.25 10.40
N ARG A 420 23.28 -4.08 10.86
CA ARG A 420 22.27 -3.23 10.20
C ARG A 420 22.77 -1.79 10.07
N GLU A 421 23.30 -1.20 11.13
CA GLU A 421 23.82 0.18 11.08
C GLU A 421 25.05 0.31 10.18
N ALA A 422 25.95 -0.69 10.19
CA ALA A 422 27.08 -0.71 9.27
C ALA A 422 26.63 -0.74 7.80
N LEU A 423 25.70 -1.65 7.45
CA LEU A 423 25.15 -1.71 6.10
C LEU A 423 24.40 -0.43 5.72
N ARG A 424 23.62 0.18 6.62
CA ARG A 424 22.98 1.49 6.36
C ARG A 424 23.97 2.57 5.99
N ALA A 425 25.09 2.64 6.72
CA ALA A 425 26.16 3.59 6.42
C ALA A 425 26.80 3.32 5.06
N GLU A 426 27.07 2.05 4.73
CA GLU A 426 27.59 1.65 3.43
C GLU A 426 26.61 1.97 2.29
N TYR A 427 25.31 1.71 2.44
CA TYR A 427 24.30 2.05 1.43
C TYR A 427 24.24 3.55 1.16
N LEU A 428 24.37 4.39 2.19
CA LEU A 428 24.45 5.85 2.00
C LEU A 428 25.71 6.26 1.24
N GLN A 429 26.86 5.69 1.57
CA GLN A 429 28.11 5.94 0.84
C GLN A 429 27.98 5.49 -0.62
N HIS A 430 27.39 4.31 -0.86
CA HIS A 430 27.14 3.80 -2.19
C HIS A 430 26.23 4.73 -2.98
N PHE A 431 25.07 5.10 -2.44
CA PHE A 431 24.12 6.03 -3.08
C PHE A 431 24.81 7.34 -3.46
N ASN A 432 25.60 7.92 -2.55
CA ASN A 432 26.35 9.15 -2.83
C ASN A 432 27.42 8.94 -3.91
N SER A 433 28.09 7.78 -3.95
CA SER A 433 29.10 7.47 -4.98
C SER A 433 28.49 7.31 -6.36
N GLN A 434 27.25 6.84 -6.47
CA GLN A 434 26.51 6.77 -7.74
C GLN A 434 26.10 8.17 -8.24
N CYS A 435 26.21 9.21 -7.39
CA CYS A 435 25.96 10.61 -7.74
C CYS A 435 24.54 10.88 -8.28
N VAL A 436 23.51 10.19 -7.79
CA VAL A 436 22.11 10.33 -8.24
C VAL A 436 21.25 11.10 -7.24
N ASP A 437 20.17 11.73 -7.71
CA ASP A 437 19.17 12.37 -6.85
C ASP A 437 18.10 11.35 -6.41
N VAL A 438 17.73 10.46 -7.32
CA VAL A 438 16.74 9.41 -7.13
C VAL A 438 17.15 8.13 -7.86
N VAL A 439 16.60 7.01 -7.41
CA VAL A 439 16.71 5.70 -8.06
C VAL A 439 15.34 5.29 -8.59
N LEU A 440 15.24 5.10 -9.90
CA LEU A 440 14.11 4.49 -10.58
C LEU A 440 14.33 2.98 -10.69
N CYS A 441 13.37 2.19 -10.26
CA CYS A 441 13.49 0.74 -10.20
C CYS A 441 12.14 0.01 -10.28
N PRO A 442 12.12 -1.31 -10.47
CA PRO A 442 10.92 -2.12 -10.31
C PRO A 442 10.32 -1.97 -8.91
N ALA A 443 8.99 -1.88 -8.83
CA ALA A 443 8.24 -1.92 -7.57
C ALA A 443 8.00 -3.36 -7.07
N GLY A 444 8.21 -4.35 -7.93
CA GLY A 444 8.09 -5.77 -7.68
C GLY A 444 8.75 -6.55 -8.83
N ALA A 445 8.89 -7.87 -8.66
CA ALA A 445 9.49 -8.72 -9.69
C ALA A 445 8.59 -8.92 -10.92
N GLY A 446 7.31 -8.54 -10.83
CA GLY A 446 6.32 -8.62 -11.89
C GLY A 446 5.11 -7.73 -11.59
N PRO A 447 4.07 -7.77 -12.44
CA PRO A 447 2.73 -7.27 -12.12
C PRO A 447 2.13 -8.06 -10.93
N ALA A 448 0.83 -7.86 -10.66
CA ALA A 448 0.12 -8.59 -9.61
C ALA A 448 0.33 -10.12 -9.70
N PRO A 449 0.99 -10.78 -8.72
CA PRO A 449 1.25 -12.22 -8.82
C PRO A 449 -0.03 -13.07 -8.71
N ALA A 450 0.06 -14.32 -9.17
CA ALA A 450 -0.97 -15.31 -8.91
C ALA A 450 -1.11 -15.58 -7.40
N LEU A 451 -2.32 -15.90 -6.96
CA LEU A 451 -2.61 -16.22 -5.56
C LEU A 451 -1.71 -17.35 -5.03
N GLY A 452 -1.18 -17.18 -3.82
CA GLY A 452 -0.29 -18.12 -3.13
C GLY A 452 1.17 -18.11 -3.57
N THR A 453 1.56 -17.22 -4.50
CA THR A 453 2.91 -17.24 -5.10
C THR A 453 3.85 -16.14 -4.63
N CYS A 454 3.38 -15.19 -3.81
CA CYS A 454 4.15 -14.01 -3.36
C CYS A 454 5.26 -14.33 -2.34
N LYS A 455 6.41 -14.83 -2.83
CA LYS A 455 7.55 -15.25 -1.98
C LYS A 455 8.81 -14.36 -2.09
N TYR A 456 8.79 -13.33 -2.94
CA TYR A 456 9.96 -12.45 -3.14
C TYR A 456 9.66 -11.00 -2.80
N TRP A 457 10.45 -10.41 -1.89
CA TRP A 457 10.19 -9.08 -1.32
C TRP A 457 11.33 -8.06 -1.61
N GLY A 458 12.43 -8.51 -2.25
CA GLY A 458 13.71 -7.78 -2.33
C GLY A 458 13.62 -6.37 -2.91
N TYR A 459 12.77 -6.18 -3.93
CA TYR A 459 12.55 -4.87 -4.57
C TYR A 459 11.97 -3.79 -3.64
N THR A 460 11.39 -4.19 -2.50
CA THR A 460 10.73 -3.25 -1.58
C THR A 460 11.33 -3.26 -0.18
N ASN A 461 11.62 -4.44 0.38
CA ASN A 461 12.07 -4.57 1.77
C ASN A 461 13.42 -3.87 2.03
N ILE A 462 14.27 -3.77 1.02
CA ILE A 462 15.58 -3.14 1.18
C ILE A 462 15.45 -1.66 1.50
N TRP A 463 14.46 -0.99 0.91
CA TRP A 463 14.23 0.43 1.15
C TRP A 463 13.62 0.69 2.54
N ASN A 464 13.03 -0.32 3.19
CA ASN A 464 12.71 -0.25 4.62
C ASN A 464 13.96 -0.46 5.47
N PHE A 465 14.78 -1.45 5.10
CA PHE A 465 16.01 -1.76 5.80
C PHE A 465 16.91 -0.52 5.91
N VAL A 466 17.11 0.21 4.81
CA VAL A 466 17.92 1.44 4.81
C VAL A 466 17.15 2.71 5.18
N ASP A 467 15.85 2.60 5.45
CA ASP A 467 14.94 3.71 5.78
C ASP A 467 14.89 4.82 4.72
N TYR A 468 14.81 4.44 3.45
CA TYR A 468 14.74 5.36 2.31
C TYR A 468 13.29 5.55 1.88
N PRO A 469 12.81 6.80 1.66
CA PRO A 469 11.48 7.02 1.14
C PRO A 469 11.35 6.44 -0.26
N ALA A 470 10.21 5.81 -0.53
CA ALA A 470 9.97 5.10 -1.79
C ALA A 470 8.52 5.27 -2.23
N ALA A 471 8.31 5.83 -3.41
CA ALA A 471 6.99 5.98 -4.03
C ALA A 471 6.77 4.95 -5.11
N VAL A 472 5.58 4.35 -5.15
CA VAL A 472 5.11 3.54 -6.29
C VAL A 472 4.08 4.34 -7.07
N PHE A 473 4.17 4.26 -8.39
CA PHE A 473 3.31 4.98 -9.31
C PHE A 473 3.03 4.12 -10.55
N PRO A 474 1.81 4.20 -11.11
CA PRO A 474 1.47 3.57 -12.37
C PRO A 474 2.12 4.32 -13.54
N THR A 475 2.55 3.56 -14.55
CA THR A 475 3.23 4.11 -15.74
C THR A 475 2.26 4.50 -16.87
N GLY A 476 0.97 4.19 -16.73
CA GLY A 476 -0.01 4.22 -17.82
C GLY A 476 0.12 3.05 -18.81
N LEU A 477 1.10 2.16 -18.64
CA LEU A 477 1.25 0.95 -19.43
C LEU A 477 0.57 -0.24 -18.75
N TYR A 478 0.13 -1.19 -19.57
CA TYR A 478 -0.50 -2.43 -19.13
C TYR A 478 0.24 -3.62 -19.74
N SER A 479 0.16 -4.77 -19.08
CA SER A 479 0.67 -6.04 -19.59
C SER A 479 -0.05 -6.44 -20.88
N ASP A 480 0.73 -6.82 -21.89
CA ASP A 480 0.28 -7.24 -23.21
C ASP A 480 1.06 -8.51 -23.62
N PRO A 481 0.39 -9.68 -23.72
CA PRO A 481 1.05 -10.95 -24.00
C PRO A 481 1.68 -11.01 -25.40
N SER A 482 1.29 -10.12 -26.32
CA SER A 482 1.91 -10.04 -27.65
C SER A 482 3.30 -9.39 -27.65
N THR A 483 3.61 -8.60 -26.61
CA THR A 483 4.89 -7.90 -26.46
C THR A 483 5.70 -8.38 -25.26
N ASP A 484 5.04 -8.89 -24.24
CA ASP A 484 5.63 -9.34 -22.98
C ASP A 484 5.92 -10.84 -22.98
N LEU A 485 6.60 -11.30 -24.03
CA LEU A 485 6.93 -12.72 -24.17
C LEU A 485 7.95 -13.14 -23.11
N GLN A 486 7.75 -14.33 -22.55
CA GLN A 486 8.77 -14.97 -21.72
C GLN A 486 10.00 -15.30 -22.58
N ASP A 487 11.20 -15.01 -22.06
CA ASP A 487 12.45 -15.30 -22.77
C ASP A 487 12.60 -16.80 -23.11
N ALA A 488 13.24 -17.12 -24.24
CA ALA A 488 13.49 -18.51 -24.62
C ALA A 488 14.50 -19.19 -23.67
N ALA A 489 14.16 -20.38 -23.18
CA ALA A 489 15.08 -21.23 -22.40
C ALA A 489 16.16 -21.87 -23.30
N PRO A 490 17.37 -22.18 -22.78
CA PRO A 490 17.79 -22.07 -21.38
C PRO A 490 18.34 -20.68 -21.01
N ARG A 491 18.00 -20.21 -19.81
CA ARG A 491 18.59 -19.00 -19.21
C ARG A 491 19.33 -19.34 -17.92
N THR A 492 20.40 -18.61 -17.62
CA THR A 492 21.08 -18.70 -16.32
C THR A 492 20.34 -17.83 -15.30
N TYR A 493 19.84 -18.45 -14.24
CA TYR A 493 19.13 -17.75 -13.17
C TYR A 493 20.09 -17.12 -12.16
N MET A 494 19.77 -15.93 -11.66
CA MET A 494 20.58 -15.24 -10.63
C MET A 494 20.46 -15.92 -9.26
N SER A 495 19.32 -16.52 -8.98
CA SER A 495 19.02 -17.20 -7.73
C SER A 495 17.87 -18.19 -7.90
N GLU A 496 17.57 -18.98 -6.86
CA GLU A 496 16.37 -19.82 -6.83
C GLU A 496 15.07 -18.97 -6.86
N ALA A 497 15.09 -17.78 -6.26
CA ALA A 497 13.96 -16.85 -6.34
C ALA A 497 13.77 -16.32 -7.77
N ASP A 498 14.84 -16.13 -8.54
CA ASP A 498 14.77 -15.71 -9.95
C ASP A 498 14.17 -16.81 -10.83
N LYS A 499 14.55 -18.06 -10.57
CA LYS A 499 13.96 -19.23 -11.24
C LYS A 499 12.46 -19.32 -10.96
N GLN A 500 12.05 -19.20 -9.70
CA GLN A 500 10.63 -19.21 -9.32
C GLN A 500 9.87 -18.03 -9.94
N ASN A 501 10.47 -16.83 -9.95
CA ASN A 501 9.86 -15.65 -10.57
C ASN A 501 9.61 -15.84 -12.07
N TYR A 502 10.55 -16.48 -12.76
CA TYR A 502 10.42 -16.85 -14.15
C TYR A 502 9.34 -17.90 -14.38
N GLU A 503 9.36 -19.00 -13.64
CA GLU A 503 8.40 -20.11 -13.78
C GLU A 503 6.96 -19.66 -13.48
N ASN A 504 6.78 -18.66 -12.60
CA ASN A 504 5.47 -18.07 -12.30
C ASN A 504 4.95 -17.12 -13.40
N TYR A 505 5.75 -16.77 -14.42
CA TYR A 505 5.32 -15.85 -15.47
C TYR A 505 4.66 -16.59 -16.64
N VAL A 506 3.35 -16.41 -16.76
CA VAL A 506 2.52 -16.87 -17.89
C VAL A 506 1.83 -15.64 -18.49
N PRO A 507 2.27 -15.11 -19.65
CA PRO A 507 1.80 -13.83 -20.20
C PRO A 507 0.27 -13.66 -20.21
N GLU A 508 -0.46 -14.71 -20.56
CA GLU A 508 -1.92 -14.74 -20.66
C GLU A 508 -2.63 -14.53 -19.31
N THR A 509 -1.95 -14.83 -18.20
CA THR A 509 -2.49 -14.63 -16.85
C THR A 509 -2.51 -13.15 -16.45
N PHE A 510 -1.62 -12.34 -17.04
CA PHE A 510 -1.40 -10.96 -16.63
C PHE A 510 -2.04 -9.92 -17.56
N ILE A 511 -2.82 -10.34 -18.57
CA ILE A 511 -3.42 -9.43 -19.56
C ILE A 511 -4.10 -8.24 -18.89
N GLY A 512 -3.76 -7.02 -19.33
CA GLY A 512 -4.42 -5.80 -18.85
C GLY A 512 -4.07 -5.41 -17.42
N THR A 513 -3.18 -6.12 -16.73
CA THR A 513 -2.68 -5.70 -15.42
C THR A 513 -1.84 -4.43 -15.55
N PRO A 514 -1.95 -3.47 -14.60
CA PRO A 514 -1.23 -2.22 -14.66
C PRO A 514 0.24 -2.41 -14.35
N LEU A 515 1.10 -1.64 -15.02
CA LEU A 515 2.55 -1.68 -14.82
C LEU A 515 2.99 -0.48 -13.99
N CYS A 516 3.52 -0.76 -12.80
CA CYS A 516 4.01 0.25 -11.88
C CYS A 516 5.53 0.19 -11.74
N LEU A 517 6.11 1.33 -11.39
CA LEU A 517 7.52 1.46 -11.04
C LEU A 517 7.65 2.13 -9.68
N GLN A 518 8.87 2.12 -9.15
CA GLN A 518 9.20 2.70 -7.86
C GLN A 518 10.31 3.74 -8.00
N LEU A 519 10.12 4.89 -7.34
CA LEU A 519 11.13 5.94 -7.21
C LEU A 519 11.57 6.06 -5.76
N VAL A 520 12.89 6.04 -5.53
CA VAL A 520 13.51 6.02 -4.20
C VAL A 520 14.50 7.18 -4.07
N SER A 521 14.59 7.79 -2.89
CA SER A 521 15.67 8.72 -2.57
C SER A 521 16.24 8.44 -1.17
N ARG A 522 17.18 9.26 -0.73
CA ARG A 522 17.81 9.15 0.59
C ARG A 522 16.81 9.39 1.71
N ARG A 523 17.12 8.86 2.89
CA ARG A 523 16.35 9.11 4.13
C ARG A 523 16.07 10.61 4.30
N PHE A 524 14.82 10.93 4.59
CA PHE A 524 14.23 12.26 4.73
C PHE A 524 14.16 13.13 3.46
N ALA A 525 14.43 12.57 2.28
CA ALA A 525 14.19 13.21 0.99
C ALA A 525 12.82 12.85 0.38
N ASP A 526 11.80 12.70 1.24
CA ASP A 526 10.44 12.30 0.87
C ASP A 526 9.83 13.27 -0.17
N GLU A 527 10.02 14.57 0.04
CA GLU A 527 9.57 15.63 -0.85
C GLU A 527 10.32 15.65 -2.17
N ILE A 528 11.59 15.22 -2.19
CA ILE A 528 12.36 15.06 -3.43
C ILE A 528 11.75 13.97 -4.31
N VAL A 529 11.34 12.84 -3.73
CA VAL A 529 10.66 11.77 -4.47
C VAL A 529 9.38 12.30 -5.12
N VAL A 530 8.55 13.04 -4.36
CA VAL A 530 7.33 13.66 -4.90
C VAL A 530 7.65 14.69 -5.97
N LYS A 531 8.62 15.57 -5.74
CA LYS A 531 9.01 16.61 -6.70
C LYS A 531 9.51 16.01 -8.01
N VAL A 532 10.34 14.97 -7.98
CA VAL A 532 10.77 14.31 -9.23
C VAL A 532 9.59 13.65 -9.94
N LEU A 533 8.63 13.05 -9.23
CA LEU A 533 7.41 12.52 -9.86
C LEU A 533 6.56 13.60 -10.51
N GLN A 534 6.50 14.82 -9.94
CA GLN A 534 5.86 15.97 -10.59
C GLN A 534 6.58 16.30 -11.90
N GLU A 535 7.91 16.40 -11.90
CA GLU A 535 8.71 16.69 -13.10
C GLU A 535 8.54 15.60 -14.16
N ILE A 536 8.54 14.32 -13.79
CA ILE A 536 8.26 13.20 -14.70
C ILE A 536 6.85 13.32 -15.28
N SER A 537 5.85 13.69 -14.47
CA SER A 537 4.46 13.83 -14.90
C SER A 537 4.26 14.96 -15.93
N THR A 538 5.18 15.92 -16.02
CA THR A 538 5.13 16.99 -17.04
C THR A 538 5.53 16.50 -18.44
N VAL A 539 6.35 15.45 -18.53
CA VAL A 539 6.88 14.91 -19.79
C VAL A 539 6.20 13.60 -20.19
N LEU A 540 5.69 12.84 -19.21
CA LEU A 540 4.91 11.64 -19.41
C LEU A 540 3.74 11.64 -18.43
N PRO A 541 2.48 11.83 -18.89
CA PRO A 541 1.32 11.76 -18.01
C PRO A 541 1.21 10.39 -17.34
N LEU A 542 1.59 10.30 -16.07
CA LEU A 542 1.46 9.10 -15.25
C LEU A 542 -0.01 8.93 -14.86
N ARG A 543 -0.61 7.77 -15.15
CA ARG A 543 -2.03 7.48 -14.89
C ARG A 543 -2.22 6.05 -14.43
#